data_AF-W7KRI5-F1
#
_entry.id   AF-W7KRI5-F1
#
_cell.length_a   1.000
_cell.length_b   1.000
_cell.length_c   1.000
_cell.angle_alpha   90.00
_cell.angle_beta   90.00
_cell.angle_gamma   90.00
#
_symmetry.space_group_name_H-M   'P 1'
#
loop_
_entity.id
_entity.type
_entity.pdbx_description
1 polymer ?
#
loop_
_entity_poly.entity_id
_entity_poly.type
_entity_poly.pdbx_seq_one_letter_code
_entity_poly.pdbx_strand_id
1 'polypeptide(L)'
;MIVKYETSARSYERMFKREMKKAGYFNTASGLTNYIIQYGKNAITINTQKGSSISITRGQLRRAISFTLFKRTIIRKDMEGFSSYSSALFGMINRIFHHIARLLKLREGYRLSLKTLRFWASGLEREKNGLQLLKRIGGHFVLFNFFQILQSGTSCLKQLDRYNLYAYIDSESYSLHNQKYRKGLQNLSLFDEQTEQDMILKGYADFINANKNNL
;
A
#
# COMPACT_ATOMS: atom_id res chain seq x y z
N MET A 1 0.33 -13.65 7.67
CA MET A 1 0.09 -13.21 9.07
C MET A 1 0.54 -11.76 9.18
N ILE A 2 -0.38 -10.79 9.27
CA ILE A 2 -0.03 -9.35 9.23
C ILE A 2 0.76 -9.01 10.49
N VAL A 3 2.03 -8.62 10.34
CA VAL A 3 2.87 -8.15 11.45
C VAL A 3 2.20 -7.02 12.20
N LYS A 4 2.04 -7.24 13.49
CA LYS A 4 1.54 -6.28 14.49
C LYS A 4 2.48 -5.07 14.55
N TYR A 5 2.19 -4.04 13.75
CA TYR A 5 2.52 -2.67 14.10
C TYR A 5 1.62 -2.25 15.27
N GLU A 6 2.01 -2.58 16.50
CA GLU A 6 1.27 -2.12 17.69
C GLU A 6 1.41 -0.61 17.95
N THR A 7 2.28 0.11 17.21
CA THR A 7 2.61 1.52 17.48
C THR A 7 2.18 2.58 16.45
N SER A 8 1.74 2.25 15.23
CA SER A 8 1.31 3.31 14.27
C SER A 8 -0.21 3.57 14.32
N ALA A 9 -1.04 2.56 14.01
CA ALA A 9 -2.48 2.77 13.87
C ALA A 9 -3.18 3.20 15.16
N ARG A 10 -2.76 2.63 16.30
CA ARG A 10 -3.24 3.05 17.63
C ARG A 10 -2.80 4.47 17.97
N SER A 11 -1.61 4.90 17.56
CA SER A 11 -1.11 6.25 17.80
C SER A 11 -1.94 7.28 17.01
N TYR A 12 -2.15 7.04 15.71
CA TYR A 12 -3.02 7.86 14.86
C TYR A 12 -4.47 7.91 15.38
N GLU A 13 -5.02 6.76 15.81
CA GLU A 13 -6.35 6.71 16.43
C GLU A 13 -6.40 7.54 17.73
N ARG A 14 -5.37 7.47 18.58
CA ARG A 14 -5.28 8.29 19.81
C ARG A 14 -5.19 9.77 19.51
N MET A 15 -4.43 10.17 18.48
CA MET A 15 -4.38 11.56 18.01
C MET A 15 -5.76 12.02 17.58
N PHE A 16 -6.44 11.26 16.73
CA PHE A 16 -7.80 11.55 16.30
C PHE A 16 -8.78 11.62 17.46
N LYS A 17 -8.72 10.71 18.43
CA LYS A 17 -9.55 10.78 19.65
C LYS A 17 -9.35 12.09 20.41
N ARG A 18 -8.10 12.51 20.61
CA ARG A 18 -7.78 13.77 21.32
C ARG A 18 -8.32 14.98 20.57
N GLU A 19 -8.24 14.94 19.25
CA GLU A 19 -8.75 16.00 18.39
C GLU A 19 -10.28 16.06 18.41
N MET A 20 -10.94 14.92 18.26
CA MET A 20 -12.40 14.82 18.28
C MET A 20 -13.00 15.17 19.64
N LYS A 21 -12.27 14.96 20.75
CA LYS A 21 -12.69 15.47 22.07
C LYS A 21 -12.78 17.00 22.13
N LYS A 22 -12.00 17.72 21.32
CA LYS A 22 -12.00 19.18 21.27
C LYS A 22 -12.97 19.70 20.21
N ALA A 23 -12.91 19.14 19.01
CA ALA A 23 -13.70 19.60 17.87
C ALA A 23 -15.15 19.09 17.91
N GLY A 24 -15.37 17.85 18.35
CA GLY A 24 -16.69 17.22 18.38
C GLY A 24 -17.24 16.75 17.03
N TYR A 25 -16.59 17.05 15.91
CA TYR A 25 -17.05 16.66 14.57
C TYR A 25 -15.91 16.45 13.57
N PHE A 26 -16.25 15.83 12.44
CA PHE A 26 -15.39 15.73 11.25
C PHE A 26 -16.25 15.72 9.98
N ASN A 27 -15.64 15.98 8.84
CA ASN A 27 -16.35 16.03 7.56
C ASN A 27 -16.04 14.79 6.72
N THR A 28 -17.02 14.34 5.93
CA THR A 28 -16.75 13.44 4.80
C THR A 28 -15.91 14.16 3.76
N ALA A 29 -15.34 13.41 2.81
CA ALA A 29 -14.62 14.00 1.68
C ALA A 29 -15.49 14.93 0.81
N SER A 30 -16.82 14.74 0.82
CA SER A 30 -17.78 15.61 0.14
C SER A 30 -18.22 16.82 0.97
N GLY A 31 -17.68 17.01 2.18
CA GLY A 31 -18.01 18.14 3.05
C GLY A 31 -19.21 17.94 3.98
N LEU A 32 -19.83 16.76 4.03
CA LEU A 32 -20.95 16.51 4.95
C LEU A 32 -20.43 16.31 6.38
N THR A 33 -21.09 16.95 7.33
CA THR A 33 -20.64 16.94 8.74
C THR A 33 -21.08 15.66 9.46
N ASN A 34 -20.20 15.14 10.30
CA ASN A 34 -20.44 13.99 11.16
C ASN A 34 -20.04 14.37 12.59
N TYR A 35 -20.97 14.27 13.52
CA TYR A 35 -20.79 14.66 14.92
C TYR A 35 -20.43 13.43 15.76
N ILE A 36 -19.36 13.52 16.53
CA ILE A 36 -18.95 12.49 17.46
C ILE A 36 -19.83 12.60 18.71
N ILE A 37 -20.75 11.65 18.87
CA ILE A 37 -21.59 11.57 20.07
C ILE A 37 -20.78 10.98 21.22
N GLN A 38 -20.10 9.87 20.94
CA GLN A 38 -19.37 9.13 21.95
C GLN A 38 -18.14 8.45 21.36
N TYR A 39 -17.01 8.60 22.04
CA TYR A 39 -15.79 7.86 21.74
C TYR A 39 -15.58 6.77 22.80
N GLY A 40 -16.32 5.66 22.66
CA GLY A 40 -16.36 4.56 23.61
C GLY A 40 -15.11 3.67 23.64
N LYS A 41 -15.16 2.63 24.48
CA LYS A 41 -14.07 1.64 24.62
C LYS A 41 -13.88 0.80 23.36
N ASN A 42 -14.97 0.44 22.68
CA ASN A 42 -14.97 -0.50 21.55
C ASN A 42 -15.35 0.15 20.22
N ALA A 43 -16.14 1.23 20.24
CA ALA A 43 -16.66 1.88 19.05
C ALA A 43 -16.74 3.40 19.21
N ILE A 44 -16.91 4.06 18.07
CA ILE A 44 -17.10 5.50 17.93
C ILE A 44 -18.50 5.68 17.36
N THR A 45 -19.37 6.31 18.13
CA THR A 45 -20.76 6.60 17.75
C THR A 45 -20.83 8.00 17.16
N ILE A 46 -21.45 8.08 15.98
CA ILE A 46 -21.45 9.26 15.12
C ILE A 46 -22.88 9.56 14.71
N ASN A 47 -23.31 10.81 14.82
CA ASN A 47 -24.51 11.28 14.14
C ASN A 47 -24.12 11.93 12.82
N THR A 48 -24.72 11.46 11.73
CA THR A 48 -24.56 12.08 10.43
C THR A 48 -25.39 13.37 10.36
N GLN A 49 -25.00 14.31 9.50
CA GLN A 49 -25.81 15.50 9.23
C GLN A 49 -27.25 15.19 8.77
N LYS A 50 -27.50 13.99 8.24
CA LYS A 50 -28.85 13.54 7.84
C LYS A 50 -29.68 12.98 9.02
N GLY A 51 -29.16 13.01 10.25
CA GLY A 51 -29.86 12.58 11.45
C GLY A 51 -29.71 11.10 11.80
N SER A 52 -29.05 10.29 10.96
CA SER A 52 -28.81 8.87 11.28
C SER A 52 -27.63 8.69 12.23
N SER A 53 -27.79 7.79 13.21
CA SER A 53 -26.69 7.37 14.09
C SER A 53 -26.00 6.14 13.52
N ILE A 54 -24.67 6.20 13.44
CA ILE A 54 -23.83 5.12 12.92
C ILE A 54 -22.74 4.79 13.94
N SER A 55 -22.28 3.54 13.93
CA SER A 55 -21.22 3.08 14.81
C SER A 55 -20.06 2.50 13.99
N ILE A 56 -18.86 2.99 14.25
CA ILE A 56 -17.62 2.46 13.68
C ILE A 56 -16.80 1.86 14.82
N THR A 57 -16.56 0.55 14.77
CA THR A 57 -15.71 -0.09 15.77
C THR A 57 -14.28 0.43 15.64
N ARG A 58 -13.57 0.51 16.77
CA ARG A 58 -12.15 0.91 16.78
C ARG A 58 -11.29 -0.08 16.01
N GLY A 59 -11.69 -1.35 15.96
CA GLY A 59 -11.06 -2.37 15.12
C GLY A 59 -11.13 -2.03 13.64
N GLN A 60 -12.31 -1.65 13.14
CA GLN A 60 -12.49 -1.21 11.75
C GLN A 60 -11.63 0.02 11.44
N LEU A 61 -11.67 1.04 12.33
CA LEU A 61 -10.86 2.25 12.14
C LEU A 61 -9.36 1.93 12.09
N ARG A 62 -8.85 1.12 13.02
CA ARG A 62 -7.43 0.72 13.05
C ARG A 62 -7.01 -0.04 11.80
N ARG A 63 -7.83 -0.98 11.34
CA ARG A 63 -7.56 -1.72 10.10
C ARG A 63 -7.50 -0.77 8.90
N ALA A 64 -8.43 0.16 8.80
CA ALA A 64 -8.43 1.17 7.74
C ALA A 64 -7.21 2.10 7.82
N ILE A 65 -6.77 2.50 9.02
CA ILE A 65 -5.52 3.27 9.22
C ILE A 65 -4.31 2.45 8.74
N SER A 66 -4.16 1.21 9.19
CA SER A 66 -3.05 0.33 8.77
C SER A 66 -3.04 0.12 7.26
N PHE A 67 -4.21 -0.14 6.68
CA PHE A 67 -4.38 -0.26 5.24
C PHE A 67 -3.97 1.02 4.51
N THR A 68 -4.32 2.19 5.02
CA THR A 68 -3.94 3.48 4.41
C THR A 68 -2.43 3.70 4.46
N LEU A 69 -1.78 3.39 5.59
CA LEU A 69 -0.32 3.47 5.73
C LEU A 69 0.39 2.51 4.77
N PHE A 70 -0.20 1.33 4.53
CA PHE A 70 0.34 0.32 3.63
C PHE A 70 0.07 0.62 2.15
N LYS A 71 -1.16 0.96 1.77
CA LYS A 71 -1.54 1.23 0.37
C LYS A 71 -1.11 2.61 -0.10
N ARG A 72 -0.92 3.58 0.82
CA ARG A 72 -0.50 4.97 0.59
C ARG A 72 -1.51 5.84 -0.17
N THR A 73 -2.24 5.27 -1.12
CA THR A 73 -3.29 5.92 -1.89
C THR A 73 -4.57 5.11 -1.79
N ILE A 74 -5.64 5.74 -1.32
CA ILE A 74 -6.93 5.08 -1.10
C ILE A 74 -8.08 5.89 -1.71
N ILE A 75 -9.17 5.20 -2.01
CA ILE A 75 -10.46 5.77 -2.42
C ILE A 75 -11.57 5.32 -1.46
N ARG A 76 -12.75 5.95 -1.53
CA ARG A 76 -13.92 5.56 -0.69
C ARG A 76 -14.26 4.08 -0.82
N LYS A 77 -14.20 3.52 -2.04
CA LYS A 77 -14.50 2.10 -2.31
C LYS A 77 -13.62 1.15 -1.48
N ASP A 78 -12.36 1.51 -1.23
CA ASP A 78 -11.47 0.71 -0.38
C ASP A 78 -11.99 0.60 1.07
N MET A 79 -12.76 1.59 1.55
CA MET A 79 -13.31 1.60 2.90
C MET A 79 -14.50 0.65 3.07
N GLU A 80 -15.14 0.23 1.97
CA GLU A 80 -16.27 -0.70 1.98
C GLU A 80 -15.86 -2.07 2.54
N GLY A 81 -14.59 -2.48 2.35
CA GLY A 81 -14.04 -3.70 2.95
C GLY A 81 -13.90 -3.67 4.48
N PHE A 82 -14.07 -2.50 5.12
CA PHE A 82 -14.00 -2.35 6.57
C PHE A 82 -15.34 -2.02 7.20
N SER A 83 -16.19 -1.23 6.54
CA SER A 83 -17.49 -0.79 7.06
C SER A 83 -18.46 -0.43 5.93
N SER A 84 -19.74 -0.76 6.12
CA SER A 84 -20.83 -0.29 5.25
C SER A 84 -20.96 1.25 5.28
N TYR A 85 -20.54 1.88 6.38
CA TYR A 85 -20.47 3.34 6.51
C TYR A 85 -19.16 3.91 5.91
N SER A 86 -18.82 3.47 4.71
CA SER A 86 -17.54 3.75 4.03
C SER A 86 -17.25 5.24 3.85
N SER A 87 -18.28 6.07 3.62
CA SER A 87 -18.14 7.53 3.47
C SER A 87 -17.68 8.21 4.77
N ALA A 88 -18.29 7.83 5.90
CA ALA A 88 -17.90 8.34 7.21
C ALA A 88 -16.51 7.84 7.59
N LEU A 89 -16.21 6.55 7.37
CA LEU A 89 -14.89 6.00 7.62
C LEU A 89 -13.81 6.69 6.77
N PHE A 90 -14.07 6.92 5.49
CA PHE A 90 -13.16 7.67 4.61
C PHE A 90 -12.94 9.11 5.12
N GLY A 91 -13.99 9.77 5.63
CA GLY A 91 -13.88 11.08 6.29
C GLY A 91 -12.98 11.04 7.53
N MET A 92 -13.11 10.02 8.38
CA MET A 92 -12.23 9.82 9.54
C MET A 92 -10.77 9.64 9.11
N ILE A 93 -10.51 8.82 8.09
CA ILE A 93 -9.16 8.58 7.58
C ILE A 93 -8.57 9.88 6.98
N ASN A 94 -9.35 10.63 6.20
CA ASN A 94 -8.94 11.94 5.70
C ASN A 94 -8.59 12.88 6.85
N ARG A 95 -9.40 12.92 7.92
CA ARG A 95 -9.11 13.76 9.09
C ARG A 95 -7.87 13.30 9.84
N ILE A 96 -7.68 12.00 10.04
CA ILE A 96 -6.49 11.43 10.69
C ILE A 96 -5.21 11.86 9.97
N PHE A 97 -5.23 11.84 8.63
CA PHE A 97 -4.04 12.09 7.82
C PHE A 97 -3.97 13.48 7.18
N HIS A 98 -4.84 14.41 7.55
CA HIS A 98 -4.96 15.72 6.89
C HIS A 98 -3.63 16.48 6.76
N HIS A 99 -2.74 16.33 7.74
CA HIS A 99 -1.42 16.98 7.81
C HIS A 99 -0.37 16.33 6.89
N ILE A 100 -0.54 15.06 6.50
CA ILE A 100 0.42 14.30 5.68
C ILE A 100 -0.21 13.70 4.43
N ALA A 101 -1.42 14.10 4.07
CA ALA A 101 -2.12 13.59 2.90
C ALA A 101 -2.61 14.73 2.00
N ARG A 102 -2.88 14.39 0.75
CA ARG A 102 -3.60 15.23 -0.20
C ARG A 102 -4.91 14.55 -0.54
N LEU A 103 -6.03 15.25 -0.31
CA LEU A 103 -7.33 14.87 -0.85
C LEU A 103 -7.46 15.47 -2.25
N LEU A 104 -7.76 14.64 -3.24
CA LEU A 104 -7.98 15.04 -4.62
C LEU A 104 -9.40 14.63 -5.04
N LYS A 105 -10.16 15.58 -5.60
CA LYS A 105 -11.44 15.30 -6.25
C LYS A 105 -11.17 14.72 -7.63
N LEU A 106 -11.76 13.57 -7.91
CA LEU A 106 -11.77 12.89 -9.20
C LEU A 106 -13.17 13.04 -9.83
N ARG A 107 -13.32 12.62 -11.09
CA ARG A 107 -14.63 12.58 -11.78
C ARG A 107 -15.66 11.74 -11.01
N GLU A 108 -15.24 10.60 -10.48
CA GLU A 108 -16.12 9.60 -9.82
C GLU A 108 -15.97 9.56 -8.29
N GLY A 109 -15.33 10.55 -7.67
CA GLY A 109 -15.22 10.60 -6.22
C GLY A 109 -13.97 11.28 -5.71
N TYR A 110 -13.36 10.70 -4.67
CA TYR A 110 -12.22 11.30 -3.98
C TYR A 110 -11.11 10.27 -3.78
N ARG A 111 -9.88 10.75 -3.94
CA ARG A 111 -8.65 10.00 -3.68
C ARG A 111 -7.86 10.69 -2.56
N LEU A 112 -7.47 9.93 -1.55
CA LEU A 112 -6.57 10.39 -0.51
C LEU A 112 -5.20 9.74 -0.73
N SER A 113 -4.15 10.56 -0.89
CA SER A 113 -2.79 10.09 -1.09
C SER A 113 -1.86 10.65 -0.02
N LEU A 114 -1.16 9.78 0.71
CA LEU A 114 -0.15 10.16 1.68
C LEU A 114 1.07 10.77 0.96
N LYS A 115 1.51 11.96 1.39
CA LYS A 115 2.66 12.70 0.83
C LYS A 115 4.02 12.22 1.34
N THR A 116 4.05 11.38 2.37
CA THR A 116 5.31 10.90 2.92
C THR A 116 6.04 9.95 1.96
N LEU A 117 7.34 9.76 2.14
CA LEU A 117 8.13 8.83 1.33
C LEU A 117 8.06 7.43 1.91
N ARG A 118 8.07 6.42 1.02
CA ARG A 118 8.32 5.03 1.39
C ARG A 118 9.73 4.70 0.94
N PHE A 119 10.55 4.24 1.88
CA PHE A 119 11.87 3.71 1.57
C PHE A 119 11.74 2.32 0.95
N TRP A 120 12.48 2.08 -0.13
CA TRP A 120 12.59 0.79 -0.81
C TRP A 120 14.07 0.44 -0.90
N ALA A 121 14.45 -0.74 -0.39
CA ALA A 121 15.79 -1.26 -0.61
C ALA A 121 15.83 -2.00 -1.95
N SER A 122 16.80 -1.71 -2.81
CA SER A 122 16.96 -2.35 -4.12
C SER A 122 18.20 -3.24 -4.18
N GLY A 123 18.23 -4.17 -5.14
CA GLY A 123 19.40 -5.01 -5.42
C GLY A 123 19.66 -6.14 -4.42
N LEU A 124 18.72 -6.41 -3.51
CA LEU A 124 18.85 -7.45 -2.48
C LEU A 124 18.59 -8.87 -3.02
N GLU A 125 18.14 -9.00 -4.26
CA GLU A 125 17.94 -10.26 -4.97
C GLU A 125 19.26 -11.02 -5.24
N ARG A 126 20.39 -10.30 -5.29
CA ARG A 126 21.74 -10.87 -5.48
C ARG A 126 22.48 -11.15 -4.17
N GLU A 127 22.04 -10.54 -3.08
CA GLU A 127 22.77 -10.52 -1.81
C GLU A 127 22.18 -11.52 -0.82
N LYS A 128 22.92 -12.59 -0.53
CA LYS A 128 22.44 -13.75 0.25
C LYS A 128 21.86 -13.37 1.62
N ASN A 129 22.45 -12.36 2.29
CA ASN A 129 22.06 -11.93 3.63
C ASN A 129 21.37 -10.55 3.66
N GLY A 130 21.16 -9.93 2.50
CA GLY A 130 20.70 -8.53 2.41
C GLY A 130 19.31 -8.32 3.01
N LEU A 131 18.40 -9.26 2.79
CA LEU A 131 17.04 -9.22 3.34
C LEU A 131 17.02 -9.36 4.87
N GLN A 132 17.92 -10.18 5.43
CA GLN A 132 18.06 -10.31 6.88
C GLN A 132 18.56 -9.00 7.49
N LEU A 133 19.57 -8.37 6.87
CA LEU A 133 20.09 -7.08 7.31
C LEU A 133 19.01 -6.00 7.25
N LEU A 134 18.28 -5.92 6.12
CA LEU A 134 17.18 -4.96 5.96
C LEU A 134 16.17 -5.10 7.10
N LYS A 135 15.82 -6.33 7.47
CA LYS A 135 14.93 -6.57 8.59
C LYS A 135 15.50 -6.09 9.93
N ARG A 136 16.78 -6.33 10.19
CA ARG A 136 17.46 -5.90 11.43
C ARG A 136 17.46 -4.38 11.59
N ILE A 137 17.58 -3.63 10.50
CA ILE A 137 17.52 -2.16 10.51
C ILE A 137 16.09 -1.59 10.46
N GLY A 138 15.06 -2.45 10.54
CA GLY A 138 13.66 -2.01 10.53
C GLY A 138 13.10 -1.68 9.14
N GLY A 139 13.75 -2.13 8.07
CA GLY A 139 13.22 -2.04 6.72
C GLY A 139 12.10 -3.06 6.46
N HIS A 140 11.23 -2.73 5.50
CA HIS A 140 10.01 -3.49 5.23
C HIS A 140 9.69 -3.68 3.75
N PHE A 141 10.25 -2.85 2.88
CA PHE A 141 9.88 -2.79 1.47
C PHE A 141 11.13 -2.95 0.61
N VAL A 142 11.03 -3.83 -0.38
CA VAL A 142 12.12 -4.21 -1.27
C VAL A 142 11.69 -3.99 -2.70
N LEU A 143 12.57 -3.45 -3.52
CA LEU A 143 12.39 -3.31 -4.96
C LEU A 143 13.30 -4.34 -5.62
N PHE A 144 12.70 -5.34 -6.26
CA PHE A 144 13.43 -6.36 -7.00
C PHE A 144 13.36 -6.11 -8.49
N ASN A 145 14.44 -6.43 -9.18
CA ASN A 145 14.49 -6.50 -10.63
C ASN A 145 14.13 -7.92 -11.09
N PHE A 146 13.14 -8.03 -11.97
CA PHE A 146 12.67 -9.30 -12.54
C PHE A 146 13.80 -10.11 -13.18
N PHE A 147 14.63 -9.49 -14.02
CA PHE A 147 15.75 -10.16 -14.69
C PHE A 147 16.82 -10.65 -13.72
N GLN A 148 17.11 -9.88 -12.68
CA GLN A 148 18.08 -10.30 -11.67
C GLN A 148 17.55 -11.48 -10.85
N ILE A 149 16.24 -11.56 -10.60
CA ILE A 149 15.63 -12.73 -9.96
C ILE A 149 15.75 -13.96 -10.87
N LEU A 150 15.50 -13.82 -12.18
CA LEU A 150 15.65 -14.94 -13.11
C LEU A 150 17.08 -15.50 -13.13
N GLN A 151 18.08 -14.61 -13.09
CA GLN A 151 19.50 -14.99 -13.09
C GLN A 151 19.96 -15.59 -11.76
N SER A 152 19.52 -15.00 -10.64
CA SER A 152 19.99 -15.35 -9.29
C SER A 152 19.14 -16.44 -8.62
N GLY A 153 18.02 -16.81 -9.23
CA GLY A 153 17.03 -17.75 -8.71
C GLY A 153 16.00 -17.11 -7.75
N THR A 154 14.90 -17.82 -7.51
CA THR A 154 13.74 -17.33 -6.73
C THR A 154 13.88 -17.48 -5.22
N SER A 155 15.07 -17.82 -4.72
CA SER A 155 15.30 -18.05 -3.29
C SER A 155 15.05 -16.80 -2.44
N CYS A 156 15.30 -15.60 -2.98
CA CYS A 156 15.03 -14.32 -2.34
C CYS A 156 13.54 -14.12 -2.04
N LEU A 157 12.65 -14.62 -2.90
CA LEU A 157 11.20 -14.51 -2.72
C LEU A 157 10.72 -15.30 -1.49
N LYS A 158 11.26 -16.51 -1.29
CA LYS A 158 10.94 -17.34 -0.11
C LYS A 158 11.37 -16.68 1.20
N GLN A 159 12.36 -15.79 1.16
CA GLN A 159 12.84 -15.07 2.34
C GLN A 159 11.96 -13.87 2.71
N LEU A 160 11.13 -13.37 1.79
CA LEU A 160 10.21 -12.25 2.07
C LEU A 160 9.26 -12.59 3.23
N ASP A 161 8.61 -13.75 3.16
CA ASP A 161 7.72 -14.24 4.21
C ASP A 161 8.47 -14.46 5.53
N ARG A 162 9.65 -15.09 5.47
CA ARG A 162 10.49 -15.38 6.64
C ARG A 162 10.80 -14.11 7.43
N TYR A 163 11.06 -13.00 6.74
CA TYR A 163 11.42 -11.73 7.37
C TYR A 163 10.26 -10.73 7.46
N ASN A 164 9.08 -11.11 6.98
CA ASN A 164 7.93 -10.23 6.80
C ASN A 164 8.34 -8.92 6.10
N LEU A 165 8.81 -9.08 4.86
CA LEU A 165 9.14 -8.02 3.92
C LEU A 165 8.12 -8.05 2.77
N TYR A 166 7.92 -6.90 2.14
CA TYR A 166 7.04 -6.75 0.98
C TYR A 166 7.88 -6.35 -0.22
N ALA A 167 7.62 -6.97 -1.36
CA ALA A 167 8.35 -6.70 -2.58
C ALA A 167 7.50 -5.95 -3.61
N TYR A 168 8.15 -5.05 -4.35
CA TYR A 168 7.70 -4.62 -5.66
C TYR A 168 8.67 -5.20 -6.67
N ILE A 169 8.14 -5.84 -7.71
CA ILE A 169 8.98 -6.36 -8.80
C ILE A 169 8.86 -5.40 -9.97
N ASP A 170 10.00 -4.82 -10.33
CA ASP A 170 10.14 -4.04 -11.54
C ASP A 170 10.48 -4.98 -12.71
N SER A 171 9.74 -4.84 -13.81
CA SER A 171 9.98 -5.62 -15.02
C SER A 171 11.18 -5.12 -15.81
N GLU A 172 11.70 -3.92 -15.52
CA GLU A 172 12.81 -3.28 -16.25
C GLU A 172 12.64 -3.21 -17.79
N SER A 173 11.41 -3.33 -18.28
CA SER A 173 11.10 -3.35 -19.72
C SER A 173 11.61 -2.10 -20.45
N TYR A 174 11.58 -0.94 -19.79
CA TYR A 174 12.10 0.33 -20.31
C TYR A 174 13.63 0.33 -20.45
N SER A 175 14.35 -0.23 -19.48
CA SER A 175 15.82 -0.33 -19.51
C SER A 175 16.28 -1.23 -20.65
N LEU A 176 15.61 -2.38 -20.85
CA LEU A 176 15.87 -3.27 -21.98
C LEU A 176 15.55 -2.61 -23.33
N HIS A 177 14.41 -1.94 -23.45
CA HIS A 177 14.03 -1.20 -24.64
C HIS A 177 15.14 -0.23 -25.04
N ASN A 178 15.60 0.61 -24.11
CA ASN A 178 16.67 1.58 -24.39
C ASN A 178 18.03 0.93 -24.67
N GLN A 179 18.32 -0.23 -24.08
CA GLN A 179 19.57 -0.97 -24.36
C GLN A 179 19.59 -1.52 -25.79
N LYS A 180 18.43 -1.93 -26.34
CA LYS A 180 18.28 -2.30 -27.76
C LYS A 180 18.56 -1.12 -28.69
N TYR A 181 18.09 0.10 -28.36
CA TYR A 181 18.38 1.29 -29.16
C TYR A 181 19.84 1.75 -29.07
N ARG A 182 20.51 1.54 -27.93
CA ARG A 182 21.92 1.92 -27.72
C ARG A 182 22.93 1.00 -28.41
N LYS A 183 22.60 -0.28 -28.63
CA LYS A 183 23.50 -1.24 -29.28
C LYS A 183 23.56 -1.11 -30.81
N GLY A 184 22.78 -0.20 -31.40
CA GLY A 184 22.71 -0.02 -32.85
C GLY A 184 22.08 -1.23 -33.55
N LEU A 185 21.52 -1.01 -34.73
CA LEU A 185 21.01 -2.04 -35.63
C LEU A 185 22.15 -2.92 -36.20
N GLN A 186 23.01 -3.49 -35.36
CA GLN A 186 23.99 -4.48 -35.77
C GLN A 186 23.43 -5.87 -35.53
N ASN A 187 22.87 -6.43 -36.61
CA ASN A 187 22.68 -7.86 -36.85
C ASN A 187 22.52 -8.72 -35.61
N LEU A 188 21.41 -8.54 -34.89
CA LEU A 188 20.90 -9.60 -34.05
C LEU A 188 20.21 -10.56 -35.03
N SER A 189 20.86 -11.68 -35.35
CA SER A 189 20.12 -12.88 -35.75
C SER A 189 18.94 -13.01 -34.79
N LEU A 190 17.73 -13.14 -35.30
CA LEU A 190 16.53 -13.36 -34.50
C LEU A 190 16.83 -14.47 -33.48
N PHE A 191 17.07 -14.10 -32.23
CA PHE A 191 17.35 -15.03 -31.16
C PHE A 191 16.07 -15.84 -30.88
N ASP A 192 16.25 -17.14 -30.65
CA ASP A 192 15.20 -18.17 -30.52
C ASP A 192 13.92 -17.69 -29.82
N GLU A 193 12.78 -17.91 -30.48
CA GLU A 193 11.42 -17.51 -30.09
C GLU A 193 11.03 -17.89 -28.65
N GLN A 194 11.67 -18.92 -28.09
CA GLN A 194 11.47 -19.37 -26.70
C GLN A 194 11.94 -18.33 -25.67
N THR A 195 13.04 -17.63 -25.95
CA THR A 195 13.61 -16.62 -25.05
C THR A 195 12.81 -15.33 -25.05
N GLU A 196 12.13 -15.01 -26.16
CA GLU A 196 11.32 -13.80 -26.28
C GLU A 196 9.99 -13.92 -25.52
N GLN A 197 9.37 -15.11 -25.49
CA GLN A 197 8.13 -15.31 -24.73
C GLN A 197 8.33 -15.23 -23.20
N ASP A 198 9.47 -15.71 -22.71
CA ASP A 198 9.86 -15.60 -21.29
C ASP A 198 10.31 -14.18 -20.90
N MET A 199 10.84 -13.40 -21.86
CA MET A 199 11.28 -12.02 -21.65
C MET A 199 10.19 -10.95 -21.87
N ILE A 200 9.03 -11.31 -22.42
CA ILE A 200 7.91 -10.39 -22.69
C ILE A 200 6.87 -10.47 -21.57
N LEU A 201 6.00 -9.46 -21.50
CA LEU A 201 4.83 -9.29 -20.61
C LEU A 201 4.15 -10.60 -20.15
N LYS A 202 4.07 -11.62 -21.02
CA LYS A 202 3.55 -12.95 -20.70
C LYS A 202 4.41 -13.68 -19.66
N GLY A 203 5.71 -13.84 -19.87
CA GLY A 203 6.63 -14.44 -18.89
C GLY A 203 6.66 -13.68 -17.56
N TYR A 204 6.62 -12.34 -17.58
CA TYR A 204 6.45 -11.54 -16.36
C TYR A 204 5.10 -11.83 -15.67
N ALA A 205 4.00 -11.84 -16.41
CA ALA A 205 2.68 -12.11 -15.86
C ALA A 205 2.58 -13.54 -15.28
N ASP A 206 3.10 -14.54 -15.98
CA ASP A 206 3.15 -15.92 -15.54
C ASP A 206 4.01 -16.08 -14.28
N PHE A 207 5.17 -15.41 -14.23
CA PHE A 207 6.01 -15.36 -13.03
C PHE A 207 5.28 -14.75 -11.83
N ILE A 208 4.63 -13.59 -12.02
CA ILE A 208 3.87 -12.92 -10.96
C ILE A 208 2.73 -13.83 -10.48
N ASN A 209 2.01 -14.48 -11.40
CA ASN A 209 0.94 -15.40 -11.06
C ASN A 209 1.42 -16.63 -10.28
N ALA A 210 2.56 -17.20 -10.67
CA ALA A 210 3.17 -18.35 -9.99
C ALA A 210 3.68 -18.00 -8.58
N ASN A 211 4.14 -16.76 -8.37
CA ASN A 211 4.77 -16.34 -7.12
C ASN A 211 3.89 -15.44 -6.24
N LYS A 212 2.64 -15.16 -6.62
CA LYS A 212 1.72 -14.22 -5.94
C LYS A 212 1.54 -14.46 -4.44
N ASN A 213 1.74 -15.69 -3.97
CA ASN A 213 1.59 -16.04 -2.56
C ASN A 213 2.80 -15.60 -1.70
N ASN A 214 3.96 -15.34 -2.34
CA ASN A 214 5.20 -14.92 -1.70
C ASN A 214 5.45 -13.39 -1.85
N LEU A 215 4.55 -12.65 -2.51
CA LEU A 215 4.68 -11.22 -2.84
C LEU A 215 3.76 -10.33 -1.99
#